data_AF-A0A6N6KQV6-F1
#
_entry.id   AF-A0A6N6KQV6-F1
#
_cell.length_a   1.000
_cell.length_b   1.000
_cell.length_c   1.000
_cell.angle_alpha   90.00
_cell.angle_beta   90.00
_cell.angle_gamma   90.00
#
_symmetry.space_group_name_H-M   'P 1'
#
loop_
_entity.id
_entity.type
_entity.pdbx_description
1 polymer ?
#
loop_
_entity_poly.entity_id
_entity_poly.type
_entity_poly.pdbx_seq_one_letter_code
_entity_poly.pdbx_strand_id
1 'polypeptide(L)'
;VSLEENITLFPNPTSKRQFRCSLPNIPVNATIHVYSPKGQLLFKEKWTSSDQLFTLPQSGLFYVAIFSNDEQVTVRKVVAID
;
A
#
# COMPACT_ATOMS: atom_id res chain seq x y z
N VAL A 1 -6.22 1.99 -19.67
CA VAL A 1 -5.42 2.65 -18.61
C VAL A 1 -4.89 1.56 -17.71
N SER A 2 -3.58 1.37 -17.64
CA SER A 2 -3.00 0.32 -16.79
C SER A 2 -3.20 0.71 -15.33
N LEU A 3 -3.65 -0.23 -14.49
CA LEU A 3 -3.89 0.04 -13.07
C LEU A 3 -2.61 0.43 -12.31
N GLU A 4 -1.45 0.01 -12.82
CA GLU A 4 -0.14 0.32 -12.25
C GLU A 4 0.18 1.83 -12.22
N GLU A 5 -0.37 2.59 -13.17
CA GLU A 5 -0.12 4.03 -13.31
C GLU A 5 -0.97 4.90 -12.36
N ASN A 6 -2.02 4.33 -11.75
CA ASN A 6 -2.98 5.07 -10.92
C ASN A 6 -2.70 4.98 -9.42
N ILE A 7 -1.70 4.18 -9.00
CA ILE A 7 -1.41 3.97 -7.59
C ILE A 7 -0.32 4.95 -7.16
N THR A 8 -0.68 5.85 -6.25
CA THR A 8 0.27 6.81 -5.69
C THR A 8 0.44 6.59 -4.19
N LEU A 9 1.70 6.53 -3.75
CA LEU A 9 2.07 6.45 -2.35
C LEU A 9 2.59 7.81 -1.90
N PHE A 10 1.91 8.40 -0.92
CA PHE A 10 2.31 9.67 -0.33
C PHE A 10 2.87 9.39 1.07
N PRO A 11 4.17 9.61 1.31
CA PRO A 11 4.67 9.60 2.68
C PRO A 11 3.97 10.70 3.49
N ASN A 12 3.63 10.41 4.75
CA ASN A 12 3.04 11.43 5.61
C ASN A 12 4.13 12.43 6.05
N PRO A 13 3.98 13.74 5.78
CA PRO A 13 4.99 14.75 6.12
C PRO A 13 5.21 14.91 7.63
N THR A 14 4.23 14.55 8.48
CA THR A 14 4.34 14.66 9.94
C THR A 14 4.72 13.35 10.62
N SER A 15 4.59 12.22 9.92
CA SER A 15 4.94 10.89 10.46
C SER A 15 5.64 10.06 9.41
N LYS A 16 6.95 9.90 9.56
CA LYS A 16 7.79 9.12 8.64
C LYS A 16 7.52 7.61 8.65
N ARG A 17 6.63 7.15 9.54
CA ARG A 17 6.13 5.77 9.61
C ARG A 17 4.74 5.61 9.01
N GLN A 18 4.15 6.67 8.47
CA GLN A 18 2.85 6.62 7.82
C GLN A 18 2.96 6.91 6.34
N PHE A 19 2.11 6.25 5.56
CA PHE A 19 1.92 6.57 4.16
C PHE A 19 0.44 6.49 3.79
N ARG A 20 0.02 7.38 2.90
CA ARG A 20 -1.28 7.31 2.24
C ARG A 20 -1.11 6.59 0.91
N CYS A 21 -1.89 5.55 0.69
CA CYS A 21 -2.06 4.97 -0.63
C CYS A 21 -3.31 5.58 -1.27
N SER A 22 -3.20 6.01 -2.53
CA SER A 22 -4.31 6.56 -3.30
C SER A 22 -4.54 5.75 -4.55
N LEU A 23 -5.79 5.40 -4.80
CA LEU A 23 -6.27 4.66 -5.96
C LEU A 23 -7.60 5.28 -6.43
N PRO A 24 -7.57 6.25 -7.36
CA PRO A 24 -8.75 7.04 -7.73
C PRO A 24 -9.85 6.22 -8.41
N ASN A 25 -9.47 5.17 -9.14
CA ASN A 25 -10.41 4.22 -9.75
C ASN A 25 -10.18 2.84 -9.14
N ILE A 26 -10.88 2.55 -8.05
CA ILE A 26 -10.75 1.28 -7.32
C ILE A 26 -11.25 0.12 -8.19
N PRO A 27 -10.41 -0.88 -8.52
CA PRO A 27 -10.85 -2.07 -9.23
C PRO A 27 -11.85 -2.89 -8.42
N VAL A 28 -12.61 -3.73 -9.12
CA VAL A 28 -13.44 -4.74 -8.47
C VAL A 28 -12.56 -5.66 -7.61
N ASN A 29 -13.04 -5.94 -6.40
CA ASN A 29 -12.37 -6.80 -5.42
C ASN A 29 -10.90 -6.42 -5.14
N ALA A 30 -10.57 -5.13 -5.18
CA ALA A 30 -9.21 -4.70 -4.91
C ALA A 30 -8.84 -4.86 -3.44
N THR A 31 -7.66 -5.43 -3.18
CA THR A 31 -7.08 -5.51 -1.83
C THR A 31 -5.67 -4.96 -1.82
N ILE A 32 -5.28 -4.43 -0.67
CA ILE A 32 -3.93 -3.97 -0.39
C ILE A 32 -3.33 -4.84 0.70
N HIS A 33 -2.15 -5.36 0.40
CA HIS A 33 -1.34 -6.16 1.30
C HIS A 33 -0.05 -5.38 1.61
N VAL A 34 0.31 -5.30 2.88
CA VAL A 34 1.56 -4.68 3.31
C VAL A 34 2.42 -5.73 3.98
N TYR A 35 3.62 -5.94 3.45
CA TYR A 35 4.59 -6.93 3.93
C TYR A 35 5.78 -6.24 4.59
N SER A 36 6.27 -6.84 5.66
CA SER A 36 7.51 -6.46 6.34
C SER A 36 8.75 -6.75 5.47
N PRO A 37 9.93 -6.20 5.82
CA PRO A 37 11.18 -6.54 5.11
C PRO A 37 11.50 -8.04 5.09
N LYS A 38 10.97 -8.79 6.08
CA LYS A 38 11.14 -10.25 6.20
C LYS A 38 10.08 -11.05 5.41
N GLY A 39 9.18 -10.37 4.69
CA GLY A 39 8.11 -11.00 3.92
C GLY A 39 6.86 -11.36 4.72
N GLN A 40 6.76 -10.94 5.99
CA GLN A 40 5.56 -11.18 6.81
C GLN A 40 4.43 -10.22 6.42
N LEU A 41 3.22 -10.74 6.19
CA LEU A 41 2.02 -9.93 5.98
C LEU A 41 1.65 -9.21 7.29
N LEU A 42 1.61 -7.88 7.26
CA LEU A 42 1.27 -7.01 8.39
C LEU A 42 -0.15 -6.48 8.28
N PHE A 43 -0.55 -6.07 7.08
CA PHE A 43 -1.89 -5.53 6.80
C PHE A 43 -2.46 -6.22 5.57
N LYS A 44 -3.77 -6.52 5.62
CA LYS A 44 -4.56 -6.97 4.48
C LYS A 44 -5.92 -6.32 4.55
N GLU A 45 -6.17 -5.38 3.67
CA GLU A 45 -7.42 -4.61 3.65
C GLU A 45 -8.05 -4.64 2.27
N LYS A 46 -9.39 -4.63 2.23
CA LYS A 46 -10.13 -4.33 1.01
C LYS A 46 -10.06 -2.82 0.78
N TRP A 47 -9.96 -2.43 -0.48
CA TRP A 47 -10.13 -1.03 -0.85
C TRP A 47 -11.59 -0.62 -0.68
N THR A 48 -11.87 0.19 0.33
CA THR A 48 -13.21 0.72 0.65
C THR A 48 -13.37 2.21 0.35
N SER A 49 -12.26 2.88 0.00
CA SER A 49 -12.12 4.34 -0.16
C SER A 49 -11.07 4.61 -1.23
N SER A 50 -11.11 5.74 -1.93
CA SER A 50 -10.04 6.09 -2.90
C SER A 50 -8.69 6.35 -2.22
N ASP A 51 -8.69 6.62 -0.92
CA ASP A 51 -7.50 6.85 -0.11
C ASP A 51 -7.52 6.00 1.17
N GLN A 52 -6.39 5.38 1.49
CA GLN A 52 -6.20 4.65 2.75
C GLN A 52 -4.87 5.04 3.40
N LEU A 53 -4.88 5.18 4.72
CA LEU A 53 -3.71 5.54 5.52
C LEU A 53 -3.21 4.32 6.28
N PHE A 54 -1.91 4.04 6.17
CA PHE A 54 -1.26 2.94 6.86
C PHE A 54 -0.21 3.46 7.83
N THR A 55 -0.13 2.87 9.02
CA THR A 55 0.92 3.14 10.01
C THR A 55 1.82 1.92 10.14
N LEU A 56 3.10 2.09 9.82
CA LEU A 56 4.10 1.03 9.88
C LEU A 56 4.64 0.91 11.31
N PRO A 57 4.78 -0.33 11.83
CA PRO A 57 5.09 -0.54 13.25
C PRO A 57 6.54 -0.18 13.62
N GLN A 58 7.45 -0.17 12.64
CA GLN A 58 8.88 0.07 12.84
C GLN A 58 9.49 0.69 11.58
N SER A 59 10.71 1.24 11.72
CA SER A 59 11.53 1.65 10.59
C SER A 59 12.01 0.43 9.78
N GLY A 60 12.17 0.61 8.47
CA GLY A 60 12.57 -0.45 7.54
C GLY A 60 11.96 -0.32 6.14
N LEU A 61 12.33 -1.25 5.27
CA LEU A 61 11.80 -1.38 3.91
C LEU A 61 10.60 -2.33 3.88
N PHE A 62 9.43 -1.81 3.49
CA PHE A 62 8.19 -2.56 3.37
C PHE A 62 7.78 -2.70 1.91
N TYR A 63 6.95 -3.70 1.64
CA TYR A 63 6.40 -3.97 0.31
C TYR A 63 4.89 -3.83 0.37
N VAL A 64 4.35 -2.93 -0.45
CA VAL A 64 2.92 -2.72 -0.61
C VAL A 64 2.52 -3.37 -1.93
N ALA A 65 1.77 -4.46 -1.85
CA ALA A 65 1.23 -5.18 -3.00
C ALA A 65 -0.26 -4.90 -3.13
N ILE A 66 -0.72 -4.63 -4.35
CA ILE A 66 -2.13 -4.42 -4.66
C ILE A 66 -2.60 -5.55 -5.54
N PHE A 67 -3.74 -6.12 -5.17
CA PHE A 67 -4.39 -7.20 -5.87
C PHE A 67 -5.75 -6.74 -6.38
N SER A 68 -6.20 -7.33 -7.49
CA SER A 68 -7.57 -7.22 -7.99
C SER A 68 -7.99 -8.60 -8.48
N ASN A 69 -9.15 -9.08 -8.03
CA ASN A 69 -9.62 -10.45 -8.32
C ASN A 69 -8.55 -11.51 -8.03
N ASP A 70 -7.85 -11.37 -6.90
CA ASP A 70 -6.76 -12.24 -6.44
C ASP A 70 -5.50 -12.26 -7.32
N GLU A 71 -5.44 -11.47 -8.39
CA GLU A 71 -4.24 -11.28 -9.20
C GLU A 71 -3.43 -10.07 -8.71
N GLN A 72 -2.11 -10.23 -8.61
CA GLN A 72 -1.22 -9.15 -8.23
C GLN A 72 -1.14 -8.13 -9.38
N VAL A 73 -1.61 -6.92 -9.12
CA VAL A 73 -1.58 -5.81 -10.07
C VAL A 73 -0.23 -5.12 -10.03
N THR A 74 0.27 -4.80 -8.84
CA THR A 74 1.57 -4.13 -8.70
C THR A 74 2.15 -4.30 -7.31
N VAL A 75 3.45 -4.03 -7.20
CA VAL A 75 4.17 -3.95 -5.92
C VAL A 75 4.96 -2.65 -5.89
N ARG A 76 4.93 -1.99 -4.72
CA ARG A 76 5.67 -0.77 -4.45
C ARG A 76 6.48 -0.93 -3.17
N LYS A 77 7.62 -0.26 -3.11
CA LYS A 77 8.49 -0.23 -1.94
C LYS A 77 8.18 1.03 -1.13
N VAL A 78 8.07 0.88 0.18
CA VAL A 78 7.92 2.00 1.13
C VAL A 78 9.03 1.91 2.16
N VAL A 79 9.72 3.01 2.37
CA VAL A 79 10.74 3.11 3.42
C VAL A 79 10.13 3.89 4.58
N ALA A 80 10.04 3.24 5.75
CA ALA A 80 9.76 3.92 7.01
C ALA A 80 11.08 4.22 7.71
N ILE A 81 11.19 5.43 8.23
CA ILE A 81 12.30 5.86 9.08
C ILE A 81 11.74 6.51 10.34
N ASP A 82 12.56 6.61 11.37
CA ASP A 82 12.21 7.30 12.62
C ASP A 82 12.37 8.85 12.49
#